data_AF-A0A522SWN4-F1
#
_entry.id   AF-A0A522SWN4-F1
#
_cell.length_a   1.000
_cell.length_b   1.000
_cell.length_c   1.000
_cell.angle_alpha   90.00
_cell.angle_beta   90.00
_cell.angle_gamma   90.00
#
_symmetry.space_group_name_H-M   'P 1'
#
loop_
_entity.id
_entity.type
_entity.pdbx_description
1 polymer ?
#
loop_
_entity_poly.entity_id
_entity_poly.type
_entity_poly.pdbx_seq_one_letter_code
_entity_poly.pdbx_strand_id
1 'polypeptide(L)'
;MASFRPAVRESDGYIQKIIKYIPAEIIAGYTALVGYLTVGSNAELPPHYKTYYIILLLVLIAITPVWTYFAVIDSQSPHGNQKKRAIFHAAIATVAFIIWVYAIGNILLKAVLCNCHSASCADCGLYSPVFGSILLVLFTLMTPLFERIFLGTKLPVN
;
A
#
# COMPACT_ATOMS: atom_id res chain seq x y z
N MET A 1 -20.69 1.06 16.55
CA MET A 1 -20.55 0.18 15.37
C MET A 1 -19.09 -0.20 15.25
N ALA A 2 -18.79 -1.48 15.03
CA ALA A 2 -17.43 -1.90 14.71
C ALA A 2 -17.05 -1.28 13.36
N SER A 3 -15.94 -0.53 13.32
CA SER A 3 -15.37 -0.04 12.07
C SER A 3 -14.41 -1.09 11.55
N PHE A 4 -14.38 -1.31 10.23
CA PHE A 4 -13.51 -2.31 9.58
C PHE A 4 -12.02 -2.11 9.88
N ARG A 5 -11.60 -0.88 10.21
CA ARG A 5 -10.23 -0.51 10.62
C ARG A 5 -10.24 0.81 11.40
N PRO A 6 -9.22 1.09 12.22
CA PRO A 6 -9.11 2.40 12.87
C PRO A 6 -8.89 3.52 11.84
N ALA A 7 -9.80 4.49 11.80
CA ALA A 7 -9.65 5.70 10.99
C ALA A 7 -8.76 6.75 11.70
N VAL A 8 -8.06 7.55 10.88
CA VAL A 8 -7.26 8.69 11.34
C VAL A 8 -8.17 9.74 11.97
N ARG A 9 -7.79 10.25 13.14
CA ARG A 9 -8.45 11.30 13.91
C ARG A 9 -7.51 12.50 14.05
N GLU A 10 -8.08 13.68 14.28
CA GLU A 10 -7.27 14.89 14.48
C GLU A 10 -6.44 14.85 15.76
N SER A 11 -6.97 14.20 16.81
CA SER A 11 -6.27 13.98 18.07
C SER A 11 -5.18 12.90 17.98
N ASP A 12 -5.03 12.23 16.85
CA ASP A 12 -4.01 11.20 16.70
C ASP A 12 -2.61 11.83 16.69
N GLY A 13 -1.71 11.24 17.46
CA GLY A 13 -0.29 11.56 17.39
C GLY A 13 0.34 11.13 16.06
N TYR A 14 1.53 11.63 15.77
CA TYR A 14 2.25 11.36 14.51
C TYR A 14 2.36 9.86 14.18
N ILE A 15 2.78 9.03 15.13
CA ILE A 15 2.92 7.57 14.93
C ILE A 15 1.57 6.89 14.71
N GLN A 16 0.52 7.32 15.42
CA GLN A 16 -0.83 6.78 15.24
C GLN A 16 -1.35 7.07 13.83
N LYS A 17 -1.07 8.27 13.30
CA LYS A 17 -1.40 8.64 11.92
C LYS A 17 -0.69 7.73 10.93
N ILE A 18 0.62 7.51 11.09
CA ILE A 18 1.38 6.58 10.22
C ILE A 18 0.70 5.21 10.18
N ILE A 19 0.47 4.59 11.35
CA ILE A 19 -0.11 3.25 11.44
C ILE A 19 -1.48 3.18 10.76
N LYS A 20 -2.30 4.23 10.91
CA LYS A 20 -3.65 4.27 10.37
C LYS A 20 -3.74 4.61 8.89
N TYR A 21 -2.72 5.24 8.29
CA TYR A 21 -2.69 5.51 6.85
C TYR A 21 -2.19 4.32 6.03
N ILE A 22 -1.29 3.51 6.59
CA ILE A 22 -0.78 2.33 5.90
C ILE A 22 -1.87 1.24 5.91
N PRO A 23 -2.24 0.64 4.77
CA PRO A 23 -3.23 -0.42 4.71
C PRO A 23 -2.62 -1.79 5.05
N ALA A 24 -2.21 -1.96 6.31
CA ALA A 24 -1.48 -3.14 6.79
C ALA A 24 -2.23 -4.46 6.54
N GLU A 25 -3.55 -4.48 6.62
CA GLU A 25 -4.38 -5.64 6.35
C GLU A 25 -4.33 -6.08 4.86
N ILE A 26 -4.30 -5.11 3.93
CA ILE A 26 -4.20 -5.39 2.50
C ILE A 26 -2.77 -5.84 2.15
N ILE A 27 -1.76 -5.22 2.77
CA ILE A 27 -0.35 -5.62 2.64
C ILE A 27 -0.16 -7.05 3.15
N ALA A 28 -0.73 -7.40 4.31
CA ALA A 28 -0.67 -8.75 4.84
C ALA A 28 -1.33 -9.76 3.90
N GLY A 29 -2.53 -9.47 3.39
CA GLY A 29 -3.20 -10.30 2.39
C GLY A 29 -2.38 -10.48 1.11
N TYR A 30 -1.78 -9.41 0.60
CA TYR A 30 -0.83 -9.47 -0.51
C TYR A 30 0.34 -10.41 -0.20
N THR A 31 1.03 -10.23 0.92
CA THR A 31 2.20 -11.05 1.27
C THR A 31 1.85 -12.54 1.40
N ALA A 32 0.69 -12.85 1.99
CA ALA A 32 0.23 -14.23 2.15
C ALA A 32 -0.06 -14.89 0.78
N LEU A 33 -0.77 -14.19 -0.11
CA LEU A 33 -1.11 -14.72 -1.43
C LEU A 33 0.11 -14.85 -2.34
N VAL A 34 1.06 -13.91 -2.27
CA VAL A 34 2.34 -14.04 -2.99
C VAL A 34 3.16 -15.21 -2.47
N GLY A 35 3.10 -15.48 -1.16
CA GLY A 35 3.71 -16.66 -0.56
C GLY A 35 3.15 -18.00 -1.07
N TYR A 36 1.95 -18.01 -1.66
CA TYR A 36 1.40 -19.19 -2.34
C TYR A 36 1.92 -19.33 -3.78
N LEU A 37 2.26 -18.23 -4.43
CA LEU A 37 2.79 -18.19 -5.81
C LEU A 37 4.32 -18.33 -5.84
N THR A 38 4.89 -19.15 -4.96
CA THR A 38 6.34 -19.36 -4.88
C THR A 38 6.83 -20.16 -6.07
N VAL A 39 7.95 -19.72 -6.65
CA VAL A 39 8.64 -20.38 -7.75
C VAL A 39 10.06 -20.70 -7.30
N GLY A 40 10.51 -21.92 -7.56
CA GLY A 40 11.88 -22.34 -7.23
C GLY A 40 12.92 -21.48 -7.94
N SER A 41 14.05 -21.25 -7.29
CA SER A 41 15.19 -20.56 -7.90
C SER A 41 15.60 -21.30 -9.17
N ASN A 42 15.72 -20.58 -10.29
CA ASN A 42 16.06 -21.11 -11.62
C ASN A 42 14.98 -21.95 -12.33
N ALA A 43 13.74 -21.96 -11.84
CA ALA A 43 12.63 -22.55 -12.58
C ALA A 43 12.06 -21.58 -13.64
N GLU A 44 11.51 -22.13 -14.71
CA GLU A 44 10.67 -21.37 -15.64
C GLU A 44 9.38 -20.94 -14.93
N LEU A 45 8.94 -19.73 -15.22
CA LEU A 45 7.69 -19.23 -14.65
C LEU A 45 6.51 -19.93 -15.34
N PRO A 46 5.60 -20.58 -14.60
CA PRO A 46 4.38 -21.10 -15.20
C PRO A 46 3.65 -19.96 -15.95
N PRO A 47 3.21 -20.17 -17.21
CA PRO A 47 2.66 -19.10 -18.04
C PRO A 47 1.52 -18.31 -17.37
N HIS A 48 0.70 -19.00 -16.57
CA HIS A 48 -0.47 -18.42 -15.92
C HIS A 48 -0.15 -17.64 -14.63
N TYR A 49 1.01 -17.86 -14.00
CA TYR A 49 1.35 -17.22 -12.71
C TYR A 49 1.51 -15.71 -12.86
N LYS A 50 2.11 -15.26 -13.97
CA LYS A 50 2.21 -13.83 -14.29
C LYS A 50 0.83 -13.20 -14.39
N THR A 51 -0.10 -13.87 -15.07
CA THR A 51 -1.49 -13.41 -15.22
C THR A 51 -2.22 -13.36 -13.88
N TYR A 52 -2.13 -14.42 -13.06
CA TYR A 52 -2.75 -14.45 -11.73
C TYR A 52 -2.20 -13.37 -10.81
N TYR A 53 -0.88 -13.15 -10.85
CA TYR A 53 -0.22 -12.10 -10.09
C TYR A 53 -0.69 -10.70 -10.50
N ILE A 54 -0.82 -10.43 -11.81
CA ILE A 54 -1.35 -9.16 -12.31
C ILE A 54 -2.80 -8.95 -11.87
N ILE A 55 -3.66 -9.97 -12.00
CA ILE A 55 -5.05 -9.90 -11.55
C ILE A 55 -5.11 -9.60 -10.05
N LEU A 56 -4.32 -10.31 -9.25
CA LEU A 56 -4.21 -10.09 -7.81
C LEU A 56 -3.79 -8.65 -7.49
N LEU A 57 -2.75 -8.13 -8.15
CA LEU A 57 -2.31 -6.75 -7.95
C LEU A 57 -3.41 -5.75 -8.30
N LEU A 58 -4.08 -5.90 -9.45
CA LEU A 58 -5.14 -5.00 -9.87
C LEU A 58 -6.32 -5.02 -8.90
N VAL A 59 -6.71 -6.20 -8.42
CA VAL A 59 -7.78 -6.34 -7.42
C VAL A 59 -7.39 -5.67 -6.11
N LEU A 60 -6.17 -5.88 -5.61
CA LEU A 60 -5.72 -5.27 -4.35
C LEU A 60 -5.51 -3.75 -4.48
N ILE A 61 -5.06 -3.25 -5.62
CA ILE A 61 -4.99 -1.81 -5.91
C ILE A 61 -6.39 -1.21 -5.94
N ALA A 62 -7.38 -1.90 -6.52
CA ALA A 62 -8.75 -1.40 -6.60
C ALA A 62 -9.49 -1.46 -5.25
N ILE A 63 -9.28 -2.50 -4.45
CA ILE A 63 -9.95 -2.65 -3.15
C ILE A 63 -9.39 -1.68 -2.12
N THR A 64 -8.09 -1.34 -2.16
CA THR A 64 -7.43 -0.44 -1.19
C THR A 64 -8.15 0.91 -1.01
N PRO A 65 -8.42 1.70 -2.07
CA PRO A 65 -9.09 2.99 -1.93
C PRO A 65 -10.54 2.81 -1.47
N VAL A 66 -11.24 1.78 -1.95
CA VAL A 66 -12.63 1.51 -1.55
C VAL A 66 -12.70 1.19 -0.05
N TRP A 67 -11.84 0.27 0.40
CA TRP A 67 -11.75 -0.18 1.78
C TRP A 67 -11.42 0.96 2.75
N THR A 68 -10.38 1.74 2.42
CA THR A 68 -9.94 2.85 3.27
C THR A 68 -10.86 4.07 3.22
N TYR A 69 -11.57 4.29 2.12
CA TYR A 69 -12.61 5.32 2.03
C TYR A 69 -13.76 5.03 2.99
N PHE A 70 -14.34 3.83 2.91
CA PHE A 70 -15.47 3.45 3.78
C PHE A 70 -15.07 3.42 5.25
N ALA A 71 -13.83 3.02 5.57
CA ALA A 71 -13.31 3.09 6.92
C ALA A 71 -13.38 4.49 7.55
N VAL A 72 -13.13 5.55 6.77
CA VAL A 72 -13.20 6.94 7.25
C VAL A 72 -14.65 7.43 7.31
N ILE A 73 -15.47 7.09 6.31
CA ILE A 73 -16.88 7.48 6.27
C ILE A 73 -17.66 6.86 7.43
N ASP A 74 -17.42 5.59 7.74
CA ASP A 74 -18.11 4.86 8.80
C ASP A 74 -17.56 5.17 10.20
N SER A 75 -16.50 5.97 10.30
CA SER A 75 -15.92 6.35 11.59
C SER A 75 -16.79 7.41 12.29
N GLN A 76 -17.06 7.19 13.59
CA GLN A 76 -17.98 8.00 14.41
C GLN A 76 -17.49 9.42 14.76
N SER A 77 -16.56 10.01 14.01
CA SER A 77 -16.04 11.35 14.28
C SER A 77 -16.48 12.33 13.18
N PRO A 78 -17.68 12.93 13.29
CA PRO A 78 -18.17 13.92 12.35
C PRO A 78 -17.49 15.27 12.64
N HIS A 79 -16.23 15.43 12.23
CA HIS A 79 -15.52 16.70 12.32
C HIS A 79 -14.96 17.09 10.94
N GLY A 80 -15.35 18.28 10.49
CA GLY A 80 -14.90 18.90 9.25
C GLY A 80 -15.39 18.22 7.96
N ASN A 81 -14.71 18.52 6.86
CA ASN A 81 -15.03 18.03 5.51
C ASN A 81 -14.65 16.54 5.37
N GLN A 82 -15.44 15.67 5.98
CA GLN A 82 -15.21 14.22 6.10
C GLN A 82 -14.93 13.55 4.75
N LYS A 83 -15.64 13.97 3.70
CA LYS A 83 -15.43 13.49 2.32
C LYS A 83 -14.02 13.78 1.81
N LYS A 84 -13.50 14.99 2.04
CA LYS A 84 -12.13 15.36 1.66
C LYS A 84 -11.09 14.50 2.37
N ARG A 85 -11.31 14.21 3.67
CA ARG A 85 -10.43 13.35 4.48
C ARG A 85 -10.48 11.89 4.01
N ALA A 86 -11.66 11.37 3.68
CA ALA A 86 -11.83 10.02 3.16
C ALA A 86 -11.13 9.84 1.81
N ILE A 87 -11.28 10.81 0.89
CA ILE A 87 -10.58 10.80 -0.40
C ILE A 87 -9.06 10.87 -0.21
N PHE A 88 -8.58 11.74 0.67
CA PHE A 88 -7.15 11.85 0.97
C PHE A 88 -6.59 10.54 1.54
N HIS A 89 -7.29 9.93 2.51
CA HIS A 89 -6.91 8.64 3.06
C HIS A 89 -6.86 7.57 1.98
N ALA A 90 -7.90 7.46 1.14
CA ALA A 90 -7.94 6.50 0.05
C ALA A 90 -6.77 6.65 -0.92
N ALA A 91 -6.42 7.88 -1.29
CA ALA A 91 -5.28 8.17 -2.15
C ALA A 91 -3.95 7.76 -1.51
N ILE A 92 -3.70 8.20 -0.27
CA ILE A 92 -2.47 7.89 0.47
C ILE A 92 -2.32 6.38 0.69
N ALA A 93 -3.39 5.70 1.10
CA ALA A 93 -3.36 4.25 1.31
C ALA A 93 -3.07 3.49 0.01
N THR A 94 -3.64 3.93 -1.11
CA THR A 94 -3.38 3.31 -2.43
C THR A 94 -1.93 3.48 -2.84
N VAL A 95 -1.38 4.69 -2.71
CA VAL A 95 0.03 4.96 -3.02
C VAL A 95 0.94 4.19 -2.07
N ALA A 96 0.62 4.16 -0.77
CA ALA A 96 1.34 3.35 0.21
C ALA A 96 1.39 1.89 -0.23
N PHE A 97 0.23 1.29 -0.56
CA PHE A 97 0.17 -0.10 -0.98
C PHE A 97 1.07 -0.40 -2.18
N ILE A 98 1.06 0.46 -3.21
CA ILE A 98 1.93 0.31 -4.40
C ILE A 98 3.41 0.35 -4.01
N ILE A 99 3.80 1.30 -3.15
CA ILE A 99 5.18 1.42 -2.67
C ILE A 99 5.58 0.21 -1.84
N TRP A 100 4.70 -0.30 -0.98
CA TRP A 100 4.93 -1.50 -0.19
C TRP A 100 5.11 -2.74 -1.07
N VAL A 101 4.26 -2.93 -2.09
CA VAL A 101 4.40 -4.01 -3.09
C VAL A 101 5.78 -3.94 -3.76
N TYR A 102 6.17 -2.74 -4.20
CA TYR A 102 7.47 -2.53 -4.84
C TYR A 102 8.65 -2.80 -3.91
N ALA A 103 8.55 -2.36 -2.64
CA ALA A 103 9.62 -2.50 -1.65
C ALA A 103 9.77 -3.93 -1.11
N ILE A 104 8.67 -4.65 -0.87
CA ILE A 104 8.70 -6.06 -0.48
C ILE A 104 9.37 -6.86 -1.59
N GLY A 105 8.94 -6.64 -2.83
CA GLY A 105 9.55 -7.29 -3.98
C GLY A 105 9.28 -8.80 -4.03
N ASN A 106 9.17 -9.34 -5.24
CA ASN A 106 9.18 -10.79 -5.44
C ASN A 106 9.56 -11.12 -6.90
N ILE A 107 9.79 -12.40 -7.17
CA ILE A 107 10.20 -12.89 -8.49
C ILE A 107 9.15 -12.53 -9.57
N LEU A 108 7.86 -12.63 -9.26
CA LEU A 108 6.77 -12.30 -10.19
C LEU A 108 6.71 -10.79 -10.46
N LEU A 109 6.91 -9.95 -9.45
CA LEU A 109 7.00 -8.50 -9.64
C LEU A 109 8.16 -8.15 -10.57
N LYS A 110 9.34 -8.71 -10.33
CA LYS A 110 10.52 -8.51 -11.20
C LYS A 110 10.20 -8.99 -12.63
N ALA A 111 9.61 -10.17 -12.77
CA ALA A 111 9.25 -10.73 -14.08
C ALA A 111 8.20 -9.90 -14.84
N VAL A 112 7.24 -9.29 -14.13
CA VAL A 112 6.26 -8.37 -14.72
C VAL A 112 6.93 -7.07 -15.17
N LEU A 113 7.70 -6.42 -14.29
CA LEU A 113 8.33 -5.13 -14.57
C LEU A 113 9.42 -5.23 -15.64
N CYS A 114 10.24 -6.27 -15.60
CA CYS A 114 11.33 -6.49 -16.55
C CYS A 114 10.91 -7.28 -17.80
N ASN A 115 9.62 -7.66 -17.90
CA ASN A 115 9.08 -8.50 -18.97
C ASN A 115 9.88 -9.80 -19.23
N CYS A 116 10.19 -10.54 -18.17
CA CYS A 116 10.93 -11.80 -18.22
C CYS A 116 10.00 -13.03 -18.15
N HIS A 117 10.48 -14.17 -18.65
CA HIS A 117 9.80 -15.47 -18.62
C HIS A 117 10.44 -16.49 -17.66
N SER A 118 11.65 -16.23 -17.17
CA SER A 118 12.36 -17.08 -16.20
C SER A 118 12.45 -16.41 -14.82
N ALA A 119 12.56 -17.22 -13.77
CA ALA A 119 12.82 -16.70 -12.42
C ALA A 119 14.19 -16.00 -12.31
N SER A 120 15.16 -16.43 -13.13
CA SER A 120 16.51 -15.86 -13.22
C SER A 120 16.57 -14.69 -14.21
N CYS A 121 15.70 -13.70 -13.99
CA CYS A 121 15.65 -12.48 -14.81
C CYS A 121 16.88 -11.60 -14.52
N ALA A 122 17.56 -11.15 -15.59
CA ALA A 122 18.61 -10.14 -15.48
C ALA A 122 18.07 -8.87 -14.80
N ASP A 123 18.95 -8.12 -14.16
CA ASP A 123 18.55 -6.85 -13.57
C ASP A 123 18.11 -5.87 -14.66
N CYS A 124 16.94 -5.28 -14.48
CA CYS A 124 16.42 -4.24 -15.36
C CYS A 124 16.36 -2.91 -14.60
N GLY A 125 16.50 -1.79 -15.32
CA GLY A 125 16.48 -0.47 -14.69
C GLY A 125 15.16 -0.08 -14.02
N LEU A 126 14.07 -0.83 -14.26
CA LEU A 126 12.74 -0.55 -13.71
C LEU A 126 12.55 -1.08 -12.28
N TYR A 127 13.33 -2.07 -11.86
CA TYR A 127 13.19 -2.69 -10.54
C TYR A 127 14.50 -2.61 -9.75
N SER A 128 14.48 -1.83 -8.66
CA SER A 128 15.57 -1.74 -7.70
C SER A 128 15.03 -1.89 -6.27
N PRO A 129 15.35 -2.99 -5.56
CA PRO A 129 14.92 -3.18 -4.18
C PRO A 129 15.41 -2.07 -3.23
N VAL A 130 16.59 -1.52 -3.51
CA VAL A 130 17.19 -0.41 -2.74
C VAL A 130 16.33 0.85 -2.91
N PHE A 131 15.97 1.18 -4.14
CA PHE A 131 15.09 2.31 -4.41
C PHE A 131 13.72 2.13 -3.75
N GLY A 132 13.17 0.91 -3.81
CA GLY A 132 11.91 0.58 -3.15
C GLY A 132 11.94 0.79 -1.64
N SER A 133 13.02 0.36 -0.98
CA SER A 133 13.22 0.53 0.46
C SER A 133 13.32 2.02 0.84
N ILE A 134 14.08 2.81 0.08
CA ILE A 134 14.20 4.25 0.30
C ILE A 134 12.83 4.93 0.15
N LEU A 135 12.11 4.62 -0.93
CA LEU A 135 10.79 5.18 -1.21
C LEU A 135 9.78 4.83 -0.11
N LEU A 136 9.81 3.59 0.38
CA LEU A 136 8.96 3.12 1.47
C LEU A 136 9.15 3.92 2.74
N VAL A 137 10.41 4.07 3.19
CA VAL A 137 10.74 4.79 4.42
C VAL A 137 10.34 6.26 4.29
N LEU A 138 10.75 6.92 3.20
CA LEU A 138 10.44 8.34 2.98
C LEU A 138 8.93 8.57 2.90
N PHE A 139 8.19 7.78 2.13
CA PHE A 139 6.76 7.95 1.99
C PHE A 139 6.01 7.74 3.31
N THR A 140 6.39 6.72 4.08
CA THR A 140 5.76 6.41 5.38
C THR A 140 5.95 7.56 6.37
N LEU A 141 7.16 8.12 6.46
CA LEU A 141 7.45 9.26 7.34
C LEU A 141 6.82 10.58 6.85
N MET A 142 6.72 10.78 5.54
CA MET A 142 6.14 11.99 4.96
C MET A 142 4.60 11.99 5.00
N THR A 143 3.96 10.85 5.22
CA THR A 143 2.51 10.70 5.17
C THR A 143 1.75 11.68 6.11
N PRO A 144 2.08 11.80 7.41
CA PRO A 144 1.42 12.78 8.28
C PRO A 144 1.75 14.23 7.91
N LEU A 145 2.89 14.48 7.25
CA LEU A 145 3.23 15.81 6.74
C LEU A 145 2.36 16.19 5.53
N PHE A 146 2.11 15.24 4.63
CA PHE A 146 1.16 15.44 3.52
C PHE A 146 -0.23 15.75 4.05
N GLU A 147 -0.70 15.05 5.09
CA GLU A 147 -1.98 15.35 5.73
C GLU A 147 -2.03 16.82 6.18
N ARG A 148 -0.99 17.28 6.89
CA ARG A 148 -0.89 18.68 7.34
C ARG A 148 -0.93 19.67 6.19
N ILE A 149 -0.23 19.41 5.09
CA ILE A 149 -0.18 20.30 3.93
C ILE A 149 -1.53 20.36 3.19
N PHE A 150 -2.17 19.21 2.95
CA PHE A 150 -3.38 19.13 2.11
C PHE A 150 -4.70 19.33 2.88
N LEU A 151 -4.74 18.88 4.14
CA LEU A 151 -5.93 18.95 4.99
C LEU A 151 -5.83 20.05 6.06
N GLY A 152 -4.66 20.64 6.27
CA GLY A 152 -4.48 21.74 7.23
C GLY A 152 -4.58 21.30 8.70
N THR A 153 -4.44 20.00 8.98
CA THR A 153 -4.59 19.49 10.34
C THR A 153 -3.42 19.95 11.23
N LYS A 154 -3.74 20.37 12.45
CA LYS A 154 -2.73 20.69 13.47
C LYS A 154 -2.32 19.41 14.18
N LEU A 155 -1.06 19.32 14.57
CA LEU A 155 -0.64 18.27 15.51
C LEU A 155 -1.27 18.59 16.88
N PRO A 156 -1.78 17.58 17.61
CA PRO A 156 -2.24 17.81 18.96
C PRO A 156 -1.09 18.38 19.80
N VAL A 157 -1.37 19.45 20.53
CA VAL A 157 -0.47 19.97 21.57
C VAL A 157 -0.62 18.98 22.72
N ASN A 158 0.41 18.18 22.97
CA ASN A 158 0.45 17.32 24.15
C ASN A 158 0.36 18.16 25.42
#